data_AF-A0A512IRR6-F1
#
_entry.id   AF-A0A512IRR6-F1
#
_cell.length_a   1.000
_cell.length_b   1.000
_cell.length_c   1.000
_cell.angle_alpha   90.00
_cell.angle_beta   90.00
_cell.angle_gamma   90.00
#
_symmetry.space_group_name_H-M   'P 1'
#
loop_
_entity.id
_entity.type
_entity.pdbx_description
1 polymer ?
#
loop_
_entity_poly.entity_id
_entity_poly.type
_entity_poly.pdbx_seq_one_letter_code
_entity_poly.pdbx_strand_id
1 'polypeptide(L)'
;MSELAHPFAMSLAAASKHVKVLEQAGLIRRSIQGRTHVCALDPAPLAEGRAWLSAYERFWSERLDALDALFPPEIEIDDDADHRG
;
A
#
# COMPACT_ATOMS: atom_id res chain seq x y z
N MET A 1 -20.99 -9.81 -15.20
CA MET A 1 -20.81 -10.21 -13.78
C MET A 1 -20.51 -11.69 -13.60
N SER A 2 -21.03 -12.62 -14.42
CA SER A 2 -20.69 -14.05 -14.30
C SER A 2 -19.18 -14.32 -14.44
N GLU A 3 -18.47 -13.59 -15.30
CA GLU A 3 -17.01 -13.73 -15.46
C GLU A 3 -16.20 -13.22 -14.26
N LEU A 4 -16.73 -12.24 -13.51
CA LEU A 4 -16.06 -11.69 -12.32
C LEU A 4 -16.12 -12.64 -11.12
N ALA A 5 -17.11 -13.53 -11.07
CA ALA A 5 -17.27 -14.51 -9.99
C ALA A 5 -16.63 -15.87 -10.32
N HIS A 6 -16.19 -16.10 -11.56
CA HIS A 6 -15.55 -17.36 -11.96
C HIS A 6 -14.13 -17.54 -11.40
N PRO A 7 -13.24 -16.52 -11.37
CA PRO A 7 -11.87 -16.70 -10.88
C PRO A 7 -11.73 -16.64 -9.36
N PHE A 8 -12.74 -16.14 -8.65
CA PHE A 8 -12.75 -16.10 -7.20
C PHE A 8 -13.82 -17.06 -6.73
N ALA A 9 -13.50 -18.04 -5.87
CA ALA A 9 -14.45 -19.02 -5.32
C ALA A 9 -15.50 -18.36 -4.40
N MET A 10 -16.28 -17.41 -4.92
CA MET A 10 -17.25 -16.58 -4.22
C MET A 10 -18.56 -16.52 -5.00
N SER A 11 -19.66 -16.30 -4.29
CA SER A 11 -20.96 -16.16 -4.93
C SER A 11 -21.04 -14.88 -5.77
N LEU A 12 -21.94 -14.88 -6.76
CA LEU A 12 -22.19 -13.70 -7.59
C LEU A 12 -22.70 -12.50 -6.78
N ALA A 13 -23.41 -12.76 -5.66
CA ALA A 13 -23.82 -11.74 -4.71
C ALA A 13 -22.62 -11.12 -3.96
N ALA A 14 -21.65 -11.95 -3.54
CA ALA A 14 -20.42 -11.48 -2.91
C ALA A 14 -19.59 -10.63 -3.88
N ALA A 15 -19.37 -11.12 -5.11
CA ALA A 15 -18.69 -10.37 -6.17
C ALA A 15 -19.38 -9.02 -6.44
N SER A 16 -20.72 -9.00 -6.49
CA SER A 16 -21.49 -7.76 -6.67
C SER A 16 -21.33 -6.76 -5.53
N LYS A 17 -21.23 -7.25 -4.29
CA LYS A 17 -20.97 -6.41 -3.12
C LYS A 17 -19.58 -5.78 -3.19
N HIS A 18 -18.55 -6.55 -3.54
CA HIS A 18 -17.19 -6.03 -3.72
C HIS A 18 -17.13 -4.97 -4.83
N VAL A 19 -17.72 -5.24 -5.99
CA VAL A 19 -17.76 -4.26 -7.10
C VAL A 19 -18.45 -2.97 -6.66
N LYS A 20 -19.55 -3.03 -5.90
CA LYS A 20 -20.22 -1.83 -5.36
C LYS A 20 -19.31 -1.03 -4.44
N VAL A 21 -18.60 -1.68 -3.52
CA VAL A 21 -17.68 -0.99 -2.59
C VAL A 21 -16.53 -0.33 -3.36
N LEU A 22 -15.97 -1.03 -4.36
CA LEU A 22 -14.90 -0.49 -5.19
C LEU A 22 -15.38 0.68 -6.06
N GLU A 23 -16.60 0.61 -6.60
CA GLU A 23 -17.23 1.72 -7.34
C GLU A 23 -17.48 2.93 -6.43
N GLN A 24 -17.97 2.72 -5.20
CA GLN A 24 -18.15 3.78 -4.21
C GLN A 24 -16.83 4.44 -3.81
N ALA A 25 -15.73 3.67 -3.75
CA ALA A 25 -14.39 4.18 -3.52
C ALA A 25 -13.76 4.84 -4.76
N GLY A 26 -14.47 4.88 -5.90
CA GLY A 26 -13.96 5.38 -7.18
C GLY A 26 -12.94 4.45 -7.86
N LEU A 27 -12.66 3.28 -7.29
CA LEU A 27 -11.64 2.33 -7.75
C LEU A 27 -12.08 1.48 -8.95
N ILE A 28 -13.36 1.54 -9.31
CA ILE A 28 -13.92 0.91 -10.51
C ILE A 28 -14.80 1.90 -11.24
N ARG A 29 -14.63 1.96 -12.56
CA ARG A 29 -15.60 2.58 -13.48
C ARG A 29 -16.48 1.52 -14.12
N ARG A 30 -17.79 1.72 -14.04
CA ARG A 30 -18.79 0.84 -14.64
C ARG A 30 -19.35 1.47 -15.91
N SER A 31 -19.45 0.69 -16.98
CA SER A 31 -20.17 1.07 -18.20
C SER A 31 -21.14 -0.04 -18.63
N ILE A 32 -22.21 0.34 -19.33
CA ILE A 32 -23.17 -0.60 -19.89
C ILE A 32 -22.90 -0.72 -21.39
N GLN A 33 -22.53 -1.93 -21.83
CA GLN A 33 -22.40 -2.27 -23.24
C GLN A 33 -23.50 -3.26 -23.61
N GLY A 34 -24.58 -2.74 -24.21
CA GLY A 34 -25.77 -3.53 -24.51
C GLY A 34 -26.42 -4.09 -23.23
N ARG A 35 -26.35 -5.41 -23.05
CA ARG A 35 -26.87 -6.12 -21.85
C ARG A 35 -25.79 -6.46 -20.83
N THR A 36 -24.54 -6.10 -21.10
CA THR A 36 -23.37 -6.47 -20.30
C THR A 36 -22.84 -5.28 -19.53
N HIS A 37 -22.68 -5.45 -18.21
CA HIS A 37 -21.96 -4.50 -17.38
C HIS A 37 -20.46 -4.77 -17.49
N VAL A 38 -19.71 -3.80 -18.02
CA VAL A 38 -18.26 -3.81 -18.10
C VAL A 38 -17.71 -2.99 -16.94
N CYS A 39 -16.80 -3.58 -16.16
CA CYS A 39 -16.14 -2.94 -15.03
C CYS A 39 -14.65 -2.81 -15.35
N ALA A 40 -14.10 -1.60 -15.24
CA ALA A 40 -12.68 -1.33 -15.41
C ALA A 40 -12.11 -0.76 -14.10
N LEU A 41 -10.93 -1.23 -13.70
CA LEU A 41 -10.22 -0.68 -12.54
C LEU A 41 -9.75 0.75 -12.82
N ASP A 42 -9.85 1.60 -11.82
CA ASP A 42 -9.34 2.96 -11.81
C ASP A 42 -8.39 3.12 -10.61
N PRO A 43 -7.06 3.15 -10.83
CA PRO A 43 -6.11 3.29 -9.75
C PRO A 43 -5.97 4.74 -9.25
N ALA A 44 -6.56 5.73 -9.94
CA ALA A 44 -6.36 7.14 -9.62
C ALA A 44 -6.69 7.49 -8.16
N PRO A 45 -7.78 6.99 -7.54
CA PRO A 45 -8.08 7.28 -6.13
C PRO A 45 -7.05 6.69 -5.15
N LEU A 46 -6.29 5.66 -5.53
CA LEU A 46 -5.20 5.13 -4.68
C LEU A 46 -3.99 6.08 -4.62
N ALA A 47 -3.83 6.98 -5.59
CA ALA A 47 -2.70 7.90 -5.63
C ALA A 47 -2.72 8.86 -4.43
N GLU A 48 -3.90 9.31 -4.00
CA GLU A 48 -4.06 10.16 -2.83
C GLU A 48 -3.65 9.44 -1.54
N GLY A 49 -4.12 8.21 -1.35
CA GLY A 49 -3.74 7.38 -0.20
C GLY A 49 -2.24 7.09 -0.18
N ARG A 50 -1.64 6.82 -1.36
CA ARG A 50 -0.18 6.65 -1.49
C ARG A 50 0.56 7.93 -1.11
N ALA A 51 0.13 9.09 -1.59
CA ALA A 51 0.77 10.37 -1.30
C ALA A 51 0.75 10.67 0.20
N TRP A 52 -0.37 10.42 0.88
CA TRP A 52 -0.48 10.57 2.32
C TRP A 52 0.48 9.63 3.08
N LEU A 53 0.55 8.36 2.68
CA LEU A 53 1.49 7.39 3.28
C LEU A 53 2.95 7.83 3.11
N SER A 54 3.32 8.30 1.92
CA SER A 54 4.69 8.78 1.66
C SER A 54 5.04 10.03 2.46
N ALA A 55 4.08 10.94 2.68
CA ALA A 55 4.30 12.09 3.54
C ALA A 55 4.52 11.68 5.00
N TYR A 56 3.74 10.70 5.47
CA TYR A 56 3.88 10.16 6.83
C TYR A 56 5.20 9.41 7.04
N GLU A 57 5.60 8.58 6.07
CA GLU A 57 6.89 7.89 6.05
C GLU A 57 8.04 8.89 6.19
N ARG A 58 8.07 9.90 5.31
CA ARG A 58 9.09 10.95 5.36
C ARG A 58 9.12 11.68 6.69
N PHE A 59 7.96 12.05 7.23
CA PHE A 59 7.88 12.72 8.54
C PHE A 59 8.53 11.88 9.65
N TRP A 60 8.27 10.57 9.68
CA TRP A 60 8.87 9.71 10.71
C TRP A 60 10.34 9.43 10.47
N SER A 61 10.75 9.21 9.22
CA SER A 61 12.17 9.04 8.88
C SER A 61 13.00 10.24 9.34
N GLU A 62 12.58 11.46 9.00
CA GLU A 62 13.29 12.68 9.43
C GLU A 62 13.41 12.80 10.95
N ARG A 63 12.38 12.35 11.69
CA ARG A 63 12.35 12.41 13.16
C ARG A 63 13.22 11.33 13.80
N LEU A 64 13.29 10.16 13.18
CA LEU A 64 14.14 9.06 13.62
C LEU A 64 15.61 9.35 13.29
N ASP A 65 15.91 9.87 12.11
CA ASP A 65 17.27 10.31 11.73
C ASP A 65 17.79 11.38 12.70
N ALA A 66 16.94 12.33 13.08
CA ALA A 66 17.29 13.35 14.06
C ALA A 66 17.51 12.78 15.47
N LEU A 67 16.79 11.71 15.83
CA LEU A 67 16.99 11.00 17.09
C LEU A 67 18.31 10.20 17.06
N ASP A 68 18.59 9.49 15.98
CA ASP A 68 19.81 8.73 15.77
C ASP A 68 21.05 9.64 15.85
N ALA A 69 20.97 10.86 15.30
CA ALA A 69 22.04 11.85 15.37
C ALA A 69 22.37 12.33 16.80
N LEU A 70 21.49 12.11 17.79
CA LEU A 70 21.75 12.43 19.19
C LEU A 70 22.57 11.35 19.90
N PHE A 71 22.66 10.16 19.32
CA PHE A 71 23.51 9.10 19.84
C PHE A 71 24.90 9.22 19.21
N PRO A 72 25.98 9.28 20.02
CA PRO A 72 27.32 9.18 19.46
C PRO A 72 27.45 7.84 18.73
N PRO A 73 28.24 7.75 17.64
CA PRO A 73 28.53 6.46 17.03
C PRO A 73 29.03 5.53 18.12
N GLU A 74 28.47 4.32 18.18
CA GLU A 74 28.97 3.27 19.08
C GLU A 74 30.49 3.27 18.96
N ILE A 75 31.16 3.48 20.09
CA ILE A 75 32.62 3.43 20.15
C ILE A 75 32.96 2.00 19.70
N GLU A 76 33.50 1.86 18.49
CA GLU A 76 34.23 0.66 18.10
C GLU A 76 35.35 0.53 19.13
N ILE A 77 35.13 -0.34 20.12
CA ILE A 77 36.21 -0.78 21.00
C ILE A 77 37.12 -1.58 20.08
N ASP A 78 38.23 -0.96 19.71
CA ASP A 78 39.33 -1.59 18.99
C ASP A 78 39.82 -2.78 19.82
N ASP A 79 39.37 -3.99 19.47
CA ASP A 79 39.74 -5.26 20.09
C ASP A 79 41.20 -5.67 19.77
N ASP A 80 42.00 -4.79 19.16
CA ASP A 80 43.37 -5.09 18.71
C ASP A 80 44.45 -4.84 19.79
N ALA A 81 44.05 -4.59 21.04
CA ALA A 81 44.98 -4.38 22.16
C ALA A 81 45.43 -5.67 22.88
N ASP A 82 45.02 -6.87 22.46
CA ASP A 82 45.38 -8.15 23.12
C ASP A 82 46.42 -9.02 22.37
N HIS A 83 47.24 -8.43 21.49
CA HIS A 83 48.34 -9.15 20.81
C HIS A 83 49.75 -8.63 21.12
N ARG A 84 49.94 -7.90 22.23
CA ARG A 84 51.30 -7.55 22.69
C ARG A 84 51.41 -7.55 24.22
N GLY A 85 51.75 -8.71 24.78
CA GLY A 85 52.13 -8.89 26.18
C GLY A 85 52.45 -10.33 26.52
#